data_AF-A0A519PRM9-F1
#
_entry.id   AF-A0A519PRM9-F1
#
_cell.length_a   1.000
_cell.length_b   1.000
_cell.length_c   1.000
_cell.angle_alpha   90.00
_cell.angle_beta   90.00
_cell.angle_gamma   90.00
#
_symmetry.space_group_name_H-M   'P 1'
#
loop_
_entity.id
_entity.type
_entity.pdbx_description
1 polymer ?
#
loop_
_entity_poly.entity_id
_entity_poly.type
_entity_poly.pdbx_seq_one_letter_code
_entity_poly.pdbx_strand_id
1 'polypeptide(L)'
;VIAAGDYTTIAKPEQVALIRRGPGGSRMIRVVDLRPRRAVAIAIRRNDIIYVPRSNLGELANFFTLIRNALPVGFSYSINGNSYAQF
;
A
#
# COMPACT_ATOMS: atom_id res chain seq x y z
N VAL A 1 8.69 -9.97 -4.18
CA VAL A 1 9.55 -8.88 -4.69
C VAL A 1 10.79 -9.42 -5.40
N ILE A 2 11.48 -10.43 -4.86
CA ILE A 2 12.61 -11.09 -5.53
C ILE A 2 12.25 -11.54 -6.96
N ALA A 3 11.11 -12.22 -7.12
CA ALA A 3 10.61 -12.65 -8.43
C ALA A 3 10.27 -11.49 -9.39
N ALA A 4 10.23 -10.24 -8.92
CA ALA A 4 10.00 -9.03 -9.70
C ALA A 4 11.30 -8.24 -9.98
N GLY A 5 12.48 -8.83 -9.73
CA GLY A 5 13.77 -8.14 -9.86
C GLY A 5 14.18 -7.36 -8.61
N ASP A 6 13.56 -7.65 -7.46
CA ASP A 6 13.73 -6.97 -6.18
C ASP A 6 13.28 -5.49 -6.16
N TYR A 7 13.47 -4.80 -5.05
CA TYR A 7 13.17 -3.37 -4.92
C TYR A 7 14.38 -2.48 -5.25
N THR A 8 14.11 -1.26 -5.70
CA THR A 8 15.14 -0.29 -6.07
C THR A 8 15.84 0.31 -4.83
N THR A 9 17.01 0.91 -5.02
CA THR A 9 17.80 1.53 -3.93
C THR A 9 17.10 2.71 -3.24
N ILE A 10 16.14 3.33 -3.93
CA ILE A 10 15.32 4.44 -3.42
C ILE A 10 13.99 3.96 -2.80
N ALA A 11 13.78 2.65 -2.73
CA ALA A 11 12.59 2.08 -2.11
C ALA A 11 12.63 2.21 -0.58
N LYS A 12 11.46 2.17 0.06
CA LYS A 12 11.30 2.09 1.51
C LYS A 12 10.81 0.70 1.91
N PRO A 13 11.71 -0.29 2.05
CA PRO A 13 11.34 -1.68 2.32
C PRO A 13 10.67 -1.88 3.68
N GLU A 14 10.78 -0.94 4.61
CA GLU A 14 10.11 -0.97 5.91
C GLU A 14 8.59 -0.72 5.86
N GLN A 15 8.06 -0.20 4.75
CA GLN A 15 6.67 0.26 4.62
C GLN A 15 5.96 -0.34 3.39
N VAL A 16 6.16 -1.63 3.13
CA VAL A 16 5.60 -2.29 1.95
C VAL A 16 4.13 -2.63 2.18
N ALA A 17 3.27 -2.23 1.24
CA ALA A 17 1.85 -2.51 1.32
C ALA A 17 1.52 -3.84 0.64
N LEU A 18 1.00 -4.80 1.40
CA LEU A 18 0.29 -5.97 0.90
C LEU A 18 -1.19 -5.64 0.85
N ILE A 19 -1.74 -5.55 -0.35
CA ILE A 19 -3.15 -5.24 -0.60
C ILE A 19 -3.85 -6.53 -1.01
N ARG A 20 -4.88 -6.88 -0.25
CA ARG A 20 -5.69 -8.09 -0.45
C ARG A 20 -7.17 -7.72 -0.56
N ARG A 21 -7.90 -8.47 -1.38
CA ARG A 21 -9.37 -8.43 -1.37
C ARG A 21 -9.88 -9.23 -0.17
N GLY A 22 -10.48 -8.54 0.79
CA GLY A 22 -11.19 -9.11 1.92
C GLY A 22 -12.63 -9.51 1.56
N PRO A 23 -13.36 -10.12 2.51
CA PRO A 23 -14.77 -10.47 2.34
C PRO A 23 -15.61 -9.24 1.95
N GLY A 24 -16.60 -9.43 1.07
CA GLY A 24 -17.51 -8.36 0.66
C GLY A 24 -16.89 -7.25 -0.20
N GLY A 25 -15.71 -7.47 -0.79
CA GLY A 25 -15.05 -6.49 -1.67
C GLY A 25 -14.22 -5.43 -0.93
N SER A 26 -14.12 -5.53 0.40
CA SER A 26 -13.27 -4.64 1.19
C SER A 26 -11.79 -4.83 0.85
N ARG A 27 -11.02 -3.75 0.72
CA ARG A 27 -9.57 -3.82 0.52
C ARG A 27 -8.87 -3.83 1.87
N MET A 28 -8.17 -4.92 2.15
CA MET A 28 -7.34 -5.07 3.34
C MET A 28 -5.90 -4.71 2.99
N ILE A 29 -5.34 -3.73 3.69
CA ILE A 29 -3.94 -3.32 3.53
C ILE A 29 -3.17 -3.74 4.77
N ARG A 30 -2.08 -4.46 4.56
CA ARG A 30 -1.11 -4.80 5.61
C ARG A 30 0.23 -4.19 5.27
N VAL A 31 0.82 -3.48 6.23
CA VAL A 31 2.20 -2.99 6.11
C VAL A 31 3.16 -4.09 6.54
N VAL A 32 4.20 -4.31 5.73
CA VAL A 32 5.22 -5.34 5.92
C VAL A 32 6.59 -4.68 5.81
N ASP A 33 7.49 -5.07 6.71
CA ASP A 33 8.90 -4.71 6.64
C ASP A 33 9.65 -5.83 5.93
N LEU A 34 10.27 -5.52 4.79
CA LEU A 34 11.04 -6.48 3.98
C LEU A 34 12.54 -6.47 4.29
N ARG A 35 13.02 -5.65 5.24
CA ARG A 35 14.45 -5.60 5.57
C ARG A 35 14.94 -6.95 6.09
N PRO A 36 16.17 -7.38 5.72
CA PRO A 36 16.74 -8.61 6.23
C PRO A 36 16.76 -8.57 7.77
N ARG A 37 16.18 -9.59 8.41
CA ARG A 37 15.90 -9.74 9.87
C ARG A 37 14.54 -9.26 10.38
N ARG A 38 13.79 -8.44 9.63
CA ARG A 38 12.41 -8.05 9.98
C ARG A 38 11.37 -8.60 9.00
N ALA A 39 11.84 -9.19 7.90
CA ALA A 39 11.03 -9.89 6.93
C ALA A 39 10.19 -11.00 7.58
N VAL A 40 8.88 -10.78 7.60
CA VAL A 40 7.90 -11.79 8.01
C VAL A 40 7.56 -12.65 6.79
N ALA A 41 7.64 -13.97 6.92
CA ALA A 41 7.15 -14.88 5.91
C ALA A 41 5.61 -14.80 5.85
N ILE A 42 5.08 -14.13 4.83
CA ILE A 42 3.65 -13.99 4.59
C ILE A 42 3.27 -14.78 3.35
N ALA A 43 2.33 -15.71 3.50
CA ALA A 43 1.77 -16.43 2.37
C ALA A 43 0.96 -15.49 1.48
N ILE A 44 1.39 -15.38 0.22
CA ILE A 44 0.75 -14.59 -0.82
C ILE A 44 -0.32 -15.43 -1.51
N ARG A 45 -1.48 -14.83 -1.76
CA ARG A 45 -2.63 -15.46 -2.41
C ARG A 45 -2.84 -14.90 -3.81
N ARG A 46 -3.58 -15.64 -4.63
CA ARG A 46 -3.98 -15.17 -5.96
C ARG A 46 -4.71 -13.83 -5.83
N ASN A 47 -4.32 -12.86 -6.66
CA ASN A 47 -4.83 -11.48 -6.69
C ASN A 47 -4.40 -10.58 -5.52
N ASP A 48 -3.41 -10.98 -4.73
CA ASP A 48 -2.74 -10.03 -3.84
C ASP A 48 -1.88 -9.07 -4.67
N ILE A 49 -1.80 -7.82 -4.25
CA ILE A 49 -0.92 -6.79 -4.81
C ILE A 49 0.14 -6.45 -3.77
N ILE A 50 1.40 -6.42 -4.19
CA ILE A 50 2.51 -5.94 -3.36
C ILE A 50 2.96 -4.62 -3.94
N TYR A 51 2.91 -3.56 -3.13
CA TYR A 51 3.37 -2.23 -3.51
C TYR A 51 4.54 -1.81 -2.62
N VAL A 52 5.69 -1.58 -3.25
CA VAL A 52 6.90 -1.09 -2.60
C VAL A 52 7.02 0.41 -2.86
N PRO A 53 6.84 1.26 -1.84
CA PRO A 53 6.87 2.71 -2.05
C PRO A 53 8.31 3.22 -2.22
N ARG A 54 8.44 4.34 -2.92
CA ARG A 54 9.70 5.14 -3.02
C ARG A 54 9.73 6.32 -2.04
N SER A 55 8.56 6.70 -1.53
CA SER A 55 8.32 7.83 -0.62
C SER A 55 7.71 7.33 0.69
N ASN A 56 7.73 8.15 1.76
CA ASN A 56 7.08 7.72 3.02
C ASN A 56 5.58 7.54 2.76
N LEU A 57 4.93 6.56 3.39
CA LEU A 57 3.45 6.42 3.29
C LEU A 57 2.71 7.73 3.65
N GLY A 58 3.31 8.56 4.52
CA GLY A 58 2.81 9.91 4.84
C GLY A 58 2.87 10.91 3.67
N GLU A 59 3.86 10.83 2.78
CA GLU A 59 3.91 11.64 1.55
C GLU A 59 2.85 11.15 0.55
N LEU A 60 2.57 9.84 0.52
CA LEU A 60 1.51 9.26 -0.30
C LEU A 60 0.12 9.78 0.16
N ALA A 61 -0.13 9.81 1.48
CA ALA A 61 -1.38 10.36 2.04
C ALA A 61 -1.56 11.85 1.68
N ASN A 62 -0.49 12.65 1.78
CA ASN A 62 -0.51 14.04 1.34
C ASN A 62 -0.75 14.18 -0.16
N PHE A 63 -0.11 13.36 -1.00
CA PHE A 63 -0.32 13.35 -2.45
C PHE A 63 -1.76 12.99 -2.83
N PHE A 64 -2.32 11.92 -2.26
CA PHE A 64 -3.71 11.54 -2.49
C PHE A 64 -4.70 12.57 -1.96
N THR A 65 -4.36 13.29 -0.90
CA THR A 65 -5.14 14.44 -0.41
C THR A 65 -5.12 15.59 -1.42
N LEU A 66 -3.95 15.93 -1.97
CA LEU A 66 -3.83 16.96 -3.02
C LEU A 66 -4.60 16.58 -4.29
N ILE A 67 -4.45 15.33 -4.76
CA ILE A 67 -5.21 14.83 -5.92
C ILE A 67 -6.72 14.80 -5.63
N ARG A 68 -7.14 14.38 -4.43
CA ARG A 68 -8.54 14.41 -4.02
C ARG A 68 -9.11 15.81 -4.10
N ASN A 69 -8.37 16.80 -3.59
CA ASN A 69 -8.82 18.20 -3.62
C ASN A 69 -8.80 18.78 -5.04
N ALA A 70 -7.98 18.24 -5.95
CA ALA A 70 -7.87 18.70 -7.33
C ALA A 70 -8.91 18.08 -8.28
N LEU A 71 -9.59 17.00 -7.89
CA LEU A 71 -10.55 16.29 -8.74
C LEU A 71 -11.99 16.54 -8.28
N PRO A 72 -12.90 16.95 -9.19
CA PRO A 72 -14.32 17.16 -8.88
C PRO A 72 -15.12 15.85 -8.80
N VAL A 73 -14.45 14.70 -8.71
CA VAL A 73 -15.07 13.36 -8.67
C VAL A 73 -14.68 12.64 -7.39
N GLY A 74 -15.67 12.05 -6.71
CA GLY A 74 -15.45 11.31 -5.47
C GLY A 74 -14.76 9.98 -5.72
N PHE A 75 -13.68 9.70 -4.99
CA PHE A 75 -13.06 8.38 -4.94
C PHE A 75 -12.77 7.98 -3.49
N SER A 76 -12.83 6.68 -3.20
CA SER A 76 -12.58 6.12 -1.87
C SER A 76 -11.27 5.34 -1.84
N TYR A 77 -10.50 5.52 -0.78
CA TYR A 77 -9.26 4.78 -0.55
C TYR A 77 -9.02 4.52 0.94
N SER A 78 -8.26 3.48 1.28
CA SER A 78 -7.89 3.16 2.66
C SER A 78 -6.38 3.20 2.86
N ILE A 79 -5.93 3.74 4.00
CA ILE A 79 -4.52 3.75 4.43
C ILE A 79 -4.47 3.27 5.87
N ASN A 80 -3.67 2.24 6.17
CA ASN A 80 -3.50 1.69 7.53
C ASN A 80 -4.82 1.36 8.26
N GLY A 81 -5.84 0.90 7.54
CA GLY A 81 -7.16 0.58 8.11
C GLY A 81 -8.10 1.78 8.26
N ASN A 82 -7.64 3.00 8.03
CA ASN A 82 -8.50 4.18 7.96
C ASN A 82 -9.04 4.33 6.54
N SER A 83 -10.34 4.18 6.38
CA SER A 83 -11.07 4.41 5.13
C SER A 83 -11.41 5.90 4.98
N TYR A 84 -10.94 6.51 3.91
CA TYR A 84 -11.24 7.88 3.52
C TYR A 84 -12.18 7.84 2.31
N ALA A 85 -13.42 8.29 2.50
CA ALA A 85 -14.42 8.44 1.47
C ALA A 85 -15.05 9.85 1.56
N GLN A 86 -15.33 10.44 0.41
CA GLN A 86 -16.08 11.70 0.31
C GLN A 86 -17.53 11.34 -0.04
N PHE A 87 -18.49 11.86 0.74
CA PHE A 87 -19.90 11.91 0.36
C PHE A 87 -20.14 13.12 -0.54
#